data_AF-A0A1G2DP14-F1
#
_entry.id   AF-A0A1G2DP14-F1
#
_cell.length_a   1.000
_cell.length_b   1.000
_cell.length_c   1.000
_cell.angle_alpha   90.00
_cell.angle_beta   90.00
_cell.angle_gamma   90.00
#
_symmetry.space_group_name_H-M   'P 1'
#
loop_
_entity.id
_entity.type
_entity.pdbx_description
1 polymer ?
#
loop_
_entity_poly.entity_id
_entity_poly.type
_entity_poly.pdbx_seq_one_letter_code
_entity_poly.pdbx_strand_id
1 'polypeptide(L)'
;MREVMGECLPDVVRARQKKAFGGVQGEWLRKYHKRAVYGLLRSASFKKREYWNHLALMRKADAFFAGEGENSFFLWQCINLELWFRKFID
;
A
#
# COMPACT_ATOMS: atom_id res chain seq x y z
N MET A 1 -21.52 -17.04 14.86
CA MET A 1 -20.22 -16.59 15.45
C MET A 1 -20.30 -15.19 16.07
N ARG A 2 -20.92 -14.20 15.40
CA ARG A 2 -21.09 -12.84 15.97
C ARG A 2 -21.97 -12.80 17.22
N GLU A 3 -23.10 -13.51 17.23
CA GLU A 3 -24.02 -13.55 18.39
C GLU A 3 -23.39 -14.18 19.64
N VAL A 4 -22.64 -15.27 19.46
CA VAL A 4 -21.96 -16.02 20.55
C VAL A 4 -20.89 -15.18 21.26
N MET A 5 -20.33 -14.16 20.60
CA MET A 5 -19.30 -13.29 21.15
C MET A 5 -19.86 -12.04 21.86
N GLY A 6 -21.18 -11.96 22.05
CA GLY A 6 -21.85 -10.79 22.63
C GLY A 6 -21.41 -10.40 24.03
N GLU A 7 -21.00 -11.37 24.86
CA GLU A 7 -20.57 -11.12 26.24
C GLU A 7 -19.08 -10.77 26.35
N CYS A 8 -18.29 -11.04 25.30
CA CYS A 8 -16.84 -10.84 25.31
C CYS A 8 -16.37 -9.63 24.50
N LEU A 9 -17.20 -9.13 23.58
CA LEU A 9 -16.82 -8.06 22.65
C LEU A 9 -17.85 -6.92 22.67
N PRO A 10 -17.41 -5.66 22.82
CA PRO A 10 -18.27 -4.49 22.69
C PRO A 10 -19.04 -4.51 21.37
N ASP A 11 -20.31 -4.09 21.40
CA ASP A 11 -21.21 -4.13 20.25
C ASP A 11 -20.68 -3.37 19.03
N VAL A 12 -19.93 -2.28 19.27
CA VAL A 12 -19.24 -1.49 18.24
C VAL A 12 -18.24 -2.30 17.41
N VAL A 13 -17.66 -3.37 17.98
CA VAL A 13 -16.73 -4.27 17.28
C VAL A 13 -17.51 -5.42 16.64
N ARG A 14 -18.49 -5.97 17.36
CA ARG A 14 -19.31 -7.12 16.94
C ARG A 14 -20.15 -6.84 15.68
N ALA A 15 -20.81 -5.68 15.64
CA ALA A 15 -21.71 -5.31 14.55
C ALA A 15 -20.99 -4.64 13.36
N ARG A 16 -19.72 -4.24 13.52
CA ARG A 16 -18.96 -3.54 12.49
C ARG A 16 -18.91 -4.36 11.19
N GLN A 17 -19.24 -3.74 10.06
CA GLN A 17 -19.03 -4.37 8.75
C GLN A 17 -17.53 -4.59 8.50
N LYS A 18 -17.19 -5.74 7.91
CA LYS A 18 -15.82 -6.03 7.48
C LYS A 18 -15.43 -5.02 6.40
N LYS A 19 -14.41 -4.21 6.67
CA LYS A 19 -13.79 -3.39 5.62
C LYS A 19 -12.78 -4.25 4.85
N ALA A 20 -12.85 -4.21 3.52
CA ALA A 20 -11.83 -4.83 2.69
C ALA A 20 -10.48 -4.12 2.90
N PHE A 21 -9.41 -4.90 3.08
CA PHE A 21 -8.06 -4.39 3.38
C PHE A 21 -7.55 -3.36 2.36
N GLY A 22 -7.95 -3.46 1.08
CA GLY A 22 -7.55 -2.52 0.03
C GLY A 22 -7.95 -1.07 0.29
N GLY A 23 -9.08 -0.83 0.97
CA GLY A 23 -9.52 0.53 1.33
C GLY A 23 -8.66 1.18 2.41
N VAL A 24 -8.21 0.40 3.40
CA VAL A 24 -7.38 0.91 4.51
C VAL A 24 -5.93 1.10 4.06
N GLN A 25 -5.44 0.20 3.19
CA GLN A 25 -4.09 0.27 2.63
C GLN A 25 -3.87 1.57 1.85
N GLY A 26 -4.84 1.98 1.03
CA GLY A 26 -4.74 3.20 0.26
C GLY A 26 -4.67 4.45 1.13
N GLU A 27 -5.52 4.54 2.16
CA GLU A 27 -5.50 5.63 3.14
C GLU A 27 -4.16 5.67 3.89
N TRP A 28 -3.69 4.51 4.35
CA TRP A 28 -2.44 4.40 5.10
C TRP A 28 -1.22 4.84 4.27
N LEU A 29 -1.14 4.41 3.01
CA LEU A 29 -0.08 4.82 2.08
C LEU A 29 -0.11 6.33 1.83
N ARG A 30 -1.28 6.90 1.56
CA ARG A 30 -1.45 8.33 1.27
C ARG A 30 -1.12 9.21 2.46
N LYS A 31 -1.60 8.84 3.66
CA LYS A 31 -1.54 9.68 4.85
C LYS A 31 -0.20 9.59 5.59
N TYR A 32 0.39 8.39 5.68
CA TYR A 32 1.55 8.18 6.55
C TYR A 32 2.84 7.85 5.78
N HIS A 33 2.75 7.21 4.62
CA HIS A 33 3.93 6.64 3.94
C HIS A 33 4.33 7.33 2.64
N LYS A 34 3.66 8.42 2.23
CA LYS A 34 3.97 9.16 1.00
C LYS A 34 5.46 9.42 0.82
N ARG A 35 6.12 10.01 1.81
CA ARG A 35 7.56 10.35 1.74
C ARG A 35 8.45 9.11 1.60
N ALA A 36 8.18 8.05 2.35
CA ALA A 36 8.94 6.81 2.30
C ALA A 36 8.80 6.11 0.94
N VAL A 37 7.57 6.06 0.41
CA VAL A 37 7.28 5.50 -0.92
C VAL A 37 8.02 6.27 -2.01
N TYR A 38 7.94 7.60 -2.02
CA TYR A 38 8.71 8.38 -3.00
C TYR A 38 10.22 8.22 -2.85
N GLY A 39 10.73 8.09 -1.62
CA GLY A 39 12.14 7.81 -1.39
C GLY A 39 12.57 6.48 -2.02
N LEU A 40 11.76 5.43 -1.85
CA LEU A 40 11.99 4.12 -2.45
C LEU A 40 11.91 4.18 -3.98
N LEU A 41 10.84 4.75 -4.53
CA LEU A 41 10.64 4.88 -5.98
C LEU A 41 11.74 5.72 -6.64
N ARG A 42 12.30 6.73 -5.96
CA ARG A 42 13.36 7.59 -6.52
C ARG A 42 14.77 7.03 -6.33
N SER A 43 14.93 5.96 -5.55
CA SER A 43 16.24 5.37 -5.27
C SER A 43 16.92 4.84 -6.53
N ALA A 44 18.26 4.84 -6.53
CA ALA A 44 19.05 4.37 -7.66
C ALA A 44 18.83 2.87 -7.92
N SER A 45 18.78 2.05 -6.87
CA SER A 45 18.53 0.61 -6.97
C SER A 45 17.18 0.32 -7.63
N PHE A 46 16.13 1.04 -7.25
CA PHE A 46 14.80 0.89 -7.84
C PHE A 46 14.76 1.31 -9.32
N LYS A 47 15.47 2.38 -9.69
CA LYS A 47 15.58 2.84 -11.09
C LYS A 47 16.38 1.90 -11.98
N LYS A 48 17.38 1.21 -11.41
CA LYS A 48 18.25 0.28 -12.14
C LYS A 48 17.52 -1.02 -12.52
N ARG A 49 16.41 -1.35 -11.86
CA ARG A 49 15.64 -2.56 -12.17
C ARG A 49 14.81 -2.36 -13.43
N GLU A 50 14.99 -3.26 -14.40
CA GLU A 50 14.28 -3.24 -15.69
C GLU A 50 12.86 -3.85 -15.63
N TYR A 51 12.36 -4.18 -14.44
CA TYR A 51 11.03 -4.80 -14.26
C TYR A 51 9.86 -3.84 -14.49
N TRP A 52 10.10 -2.53 -14.43
CA TRP A 52 9.05 -1.52 -14.58
C TRP A 52 9.53 -0.32 -15.39
N ASN A 53 8.60 0.29 -16.11
CA ASN A 53 8.83 1.61 -16.67
C ASN A 53 8.75 2.65 -15.55
N HIS A 54 9.90 3.13 -15.08
CA HIS A 54 10.03 4.07 -13.97
C HIS A 54 9.18 5.34 -14.17
N LEU A 55 9.21 5.92 -15.37
CA LEU A 55 8.47 7.15 -15.69
C LEU A 55 6.96 6.94 -15.69
N ALA A 56 6.48 5.80 -16.19
CA ALA A 56 5.07 5.46 -16.16
C ALA A 56 4.60 5.18 -14.72
N LEU A 57 5.43 4.47 -13.93
CA LEU A 57 5.12 4.16 -12.54
C LEU A 57 5.09 5.41 -11.66
N MET A 58 6.04 6.33 -11.83
CA MET A 58 6.06 7.62 -11.12
C MET A 58 4.81 8.43 -11.43
N ARG A 59 4.39 8.53 -12.70
CA ARG A 59 3.14 9.21 -13.07
C ARG A 59 1.91 8.59 -12.40
N LYS A 60 1.83 7.26 -12.36
CA LYS A 60 0.75 6.56 -11.63
C LYS A 60 0.81 6.81 -10.12
N ALA A 61 2.00 6.83 -9.54
CA ALA A 61 2.19 7.13 -8.12
C ALA A 61 1.75 8.57 -7.80
N ASP A 62 2.11 9.55 -8.64
CA ASP A 62 1.69 10.94 -8.49
C ASP A 62 0.16 11.08 -8.57
N ALA A 63 -0.49 10.47 -9.57
CA ALA A 63 -1.95 10.46 -9.67
C ALA A 63 -2.62 9.77 -8.47
N PHE A 64 -2.03 8.66 -7.99
CA PHE A 64 -2.47 8.03 -6.75
C PHE A 64 -2.38 9.01 -5.58
N PHE A 65 -1.22 9.62 -5.30
CA PHE A 65 -1.10 10.54 -4.16
C PHE A 65 -1.90 11.84 -4.31
N ALA A 66 -2.29 12.23 -5.53
CA ALA A 66 -3.14 13.38 -5.80
C ALA A 66 -4.63 13.15 -5.48
N GLY A 67 -5.10 11.90 -5.43
CA GLY A 67 -6.55 11.64 -5.29
C GLY A 67 -7.19 10.95 -6.48
N GLU A 68 -6.51 10.95 -7.62
CA GLU A 68 -7.11 10.73 -8.94
C GLU A 68 -6.84 9.32 -9.50
N GLY A 69 -6.01 8.52 -8.82
CA GLY A 69 -5.54 7.22 -9.31
C GLY A 69 -6.23 5.99 -8.72
N GLU A 70 -6.03 4.86 -9.40
CA GLU A 70 -6.49 3.50 -9.07
C GLU A 70 -6.08 3.02 -7.67
N ASN A 71 -6.59 1.84 -7.27
CA ASN A 71 -6.31 1.20 -6.00
C ASN A 71 -4.79 1.08 -5.74
N SER A 72 -4.40 1.17 -4.46
CA SER A 72 -3.01 1.18 -3.99
C SER A 72 -2.20 -0.10 -4.24
N PHE A 73 -2.82 -1.09 -4.87
CA PHE A 73 -2.28 -2.43 -5.06
C PHE A 73 -0.98 -2.45 -5.86
N PHE A 74 -0.90 -1.69 -6.96
CA PHE A 74 0.31 -1.63 -7.79
C PHE A 74 1.51 -1.05 -7.02
N LEU A 75 1.29 0.02 -6.25
CA LEU A 75 2.32 0.60 -5.39
C LEU A 75 2.78 -0.41 -4.35
N TRP A 76 1.85 -1.13 -3.75
CA TRP A 76 2.16 -2.17 -2.77
C TRP A 76 3.03 -3.27 -3.37
N GLN A 77 2.71 -3.77 -4.57
CA GLN A 77 3.51 -4.78 -5.26
C GLN A 77 4.94 -4.29 -5.50
N CYS A 78 5.11 -3.07 -6.00
CA CYS A 78 6.43 -2.48 -6.23
C CYS A 78 7.24 -2.32 -4.94
N ILE A 79 6.61 -1.83 -3.86
CA ILE A 79 7.28 -1.64 -2.57
C ILE A 79 7.76 -2.99 -2.02
N ASN A 80 6.87 -3.99 -1.98
CA ASN A 80 7.24 -5.31 -1.45
C ASN A 80 8.34 -5.97 -2.26
N LEU A 81 8.25 -5.89 -3.59
CA LEU A 81 9.25 -6.47 -4.48
C LEU A 81 10.61 -5.80 -4.28
N GLU A 82 10.67 -4.46 -4.20
CA GLU A 82 11.92 -3.74 -3.94
C GLU A 82 12.51 -4.07 -2.57
N LEU A 83 11.69 -4.12 -1.51
CA LEU A 83 12.14 -4.47 -0.17
C LEU A 83 12.66 -5.92 -0.11
N TRP A 84 12.03 -6.84 -0.84
CA TRP A 84 12.49 -8.21 -0.95
C TRP A 84 13.85 -8.28 -1.64
N PHE A 85 14.02 -7.60 -2.78
CA PHE A 85 15.31 -7.56 -3.46
C PHE A 85 16.43 -7.01 -2.56
N ARG A 86 16.18 -5.93 -1.82
CA ARG A 86 17.18 -5.34 -0.90
C ARG A 86 17.56 -6.24 0.27
N LYS A 87 16.70 -7.17 0.63
CA LYS A 87 16.91 -8.05 1.78
C LYS A 87 17.58 -9.37 1.39
N PHE A 88 17.32 -9.85 0.17
CA PHE A 88 17.66 -11.22 -0.22
C PHE A 88 18.54 -11.34 -1.46
N ILE A 89 18.74 -10.26 -2.22
CA ILE A 89 19.51 -10.29 -3.48
C ILE A 89 20.64 -9.27 -3.48
N ASP A 90 20.38 -8.05 -2.99
CA ASP A 90 21.40 -7.03 -2.70
C ASP A 90 22.11 -7.35 -1.38
#